data_AF-A0A2G1WHW4-F1
#
_entry.id   AF-A0A2G1WHW4-F1
#
_cell.length_a   1.000
_cell.length_b   1.000
_cell.length_c   1.000
_cell.angle_alpha   90.00
_cell.angle_beta   90.00
_cell.angle_gamma   90.00
#
_symmetry.space_group_name_H-M   'P 1'
#
loop_
_entity.id
_entity.type
_entity.pdbx_description
1 polymer ?
#
loop_
_entity_poly.entity_id
_entity_poly.type
_entity_poly.pdbx_seq_one_letter_code
_entity_poly.pdbx_strand_id
1 'polypeptide(L)'
;MIIATCIMLGGLAAVAVLSHRSGYRLGGVMVVPLLAVYTFREPLSPVVFAAGVGAAWGAIWAVREFTLNHGRRVFLVGIVTGGAATVLAVHLLATYTPAHLPFTDVEIVASIFPGVAAYNLMRLDADNRLADVLAMVALFVGLVLLGAGALFVFEGRSFPTPPILALPTSDLITWLGIEPRGEPITQIVPEWLSIVVLVTDVVIYEGVRKRYDLRLAGIIIIPLLAVFSVRLASVAVVFAVGATAVFALLLVVHWVSLLYGRVLLALSLSLGTLYALAVSLWVESSIPGLTLFFLGLFVGIAAYNLSRVAPRTRAASLRISAGLFVVFYAVLIAFVEVPPSGLFHETGVGYALVGVVAVGLAGREVYRLERSRPSRDAFARESVFAKADVDGGSSDSPLVDAESASTTGDGLTFDVSAVETAEVDGGYADGGDAGSDAHRAESPGGED
;
A
#
# COMPACT_ATOMS: atom_id res chain seq x y z
N MET A 1 20.01 -7.67 -9.23
CA MET A 1 19.81 -6.95 -7.95
C MET A 1 20.36 -5.54 -7.97
N ILE A 2 21.65 -5.35 -8.27
CA ILE A 2 22.35 -4.06 -8.12
C ILE A 2 21.63 -2.92 -8.83
N ILE A 3 21.36 -3.05 -10.14
CA ILE A 3 20.74 -1.99 -10.93
C ILE A 3 19.34 -1.63 -10.41
N ALA A 4 18.50 -2.62 -10.13
CA ALA A 4 17.17 -2.37 -9.53
C ALA A 4 17.27 -1.70 -8.16
N THR A 5 18.28 -2.05 -7.36
CA THR A 5 18.56 -1.40 -6.07
C THR A 5 18.96 0.06 -6.28
N CYS A 6 19.82 0.36 -7.26
CA CYS A 6 20.18 1.74 -7.61
C CYS A 6 18.97 2.56 -8.04
N ILE A 7 18.10 2.00 -8.90
CA ILE A 7 16.85 2.64 -9.32
C ILE A 7 15.95 2.92 -8.10
N MET A 8 15.76 1.93 -7.23
CA MET A 8 14.93 2.09 -6.04
C MET A 8 15.50 3.11 -5.07
N LEU A 9 16.78 3.01 -4.70
CA LEU A 9 17.41 3.94 -3.76
C LEU A 9 17.45 5.36 -4.32
N GLY A 10 17.81 5.52 -5.60
CA GLY A 10 17.81 6.82 -6.27
C GLY A 10 16.42 7.45 -6.31
N GLY A 11 15.39 6.67 -6.66
CA GLY A 11 14.03 7.17 -6.69
C GLY A 11 13.45 7.46 -5.29
N LEU A 12 13.71 6.60 -4.30
CA LEU A 12 13.29 6.85 -2.91
C LEU A 12 13.96 8.11 -2.34
N ALA A 13 15.26 8.30 -2.60
CA ALA A 13 15.98 9.51 -2.20
C ALA A 13 15.43 10.75 -2.91
N ALA A 14 15.22 10.70 -4.22
CA ALA A 14 14.64 11.80 -4.99
C ALA A 14 13.24 12.17 -4.48
N VAL A 15 12.36 11.17 -4.23
CA VAL A 15 11.03 11.42 -3.68
C VAL A 15 11.12 12.02 -2.27
N ALA A 16 12.02 11.52 -1.42
CA ALA A 16 12.21 12.08 -0.08
C ALA A 16 12.66 13.55 -0.13
N VAL A 17 13.63 13.88 -1.00
CA VAL A 17 14.14 15.25 -1.18
C VAL A 17 13.08 16.17 -1.75
N LEU A 18 12.39 15.77 -2.83
CA LEU A 18 11.35 16.56 -3.47
C LEU A 18 10.14 16.76 -2.55
N SER A 19 9.75 15.74 -1.80
CA SER A 19 8.66 15.83 -0.84
C SER A 19 9.00 16.75 0.34
N HIS A 20 10.26 16.72 0.81
CA HIS A 20 10.69 17.57 1.91
C HIS A 20 10.91 19.04 1.50
N ARG A 21 11.50 19.29 0.32
CA ARG A 21 11.83 20.64 -0.14
C ARG A 21 10.68 21.38 -0.83
N SER A 22 9.88 20.66 -1.62
CA SER A 22 8.87 21.27 -2.50
C SER A 22 7.44 20.89 -2.14
N GLY A 23 7.24 20.07 -1.10
CA GLY A 23 5.92 19.60 -0.69
C GLY A 23 5.27 18.59 -1.64
N TYR A 24 6.00 18.15 -2.68
CA TYR A 24 5.49 17.19 -3.66
C TYR A 24 5.07 15.86 -3.03
N ARG A 25 4.06 15.24 -3.62
CA ARG A 25 3.52 13.95 -3.19
C ARG A 25 3.96 12.82 -4.10
N LEU A 26 4.22 13.12 -5.36
CA LEU A 26 4.75 12.23 -6.40
C LEU A 26 3.99 10.90 -6.50
N GLY A 27 2.67 10.95 -6.30
CA GLY A 27 1.80 9.76 -6.29
C GLY A 27 2.05 8.74 -5.16
N GLY A 28 3.13 8.87 -4.39
CA GLY A 28 3.50 7.95 -3.31
C GLY A 28 4.98 7.55 -3.39
N VAL A 29 5.57 7.29 -2.22
CA VAL A 29 7.03 7.13 -2.05
C VAL A 29 7.65 6.07 -2.96
N MET A 30 6.94 4.96 -3.18
CA MET A 30 7.45 3.81 -3.95
C MET A 30 6.89 3.71 -5.37
N VAL A 31 5.92 4.55 -5.75
CA VAL A 31 5.17 4.38 -7.00
C VAL A 31 6.08 4.53 -8.21
N VAL A 32 6.74 5.68 -8.32
CA VAL A 32 7.62 6.00 -9.46
C VAL A 32 8.83 5.06 -9.57
N PRO A 33 9.62 4.80 -8.52
CA PRO A 33 10.78 3.91 -8.65
C PRO A 33 10.39 2.46 -8.97
N LEU A 34 9.27 1.97 -8.42
CA LEU A 34 8.82 0.62 -8.73
C LEU A 34 8.27 0.52 -10.17
N LEU A 35 7.54 1.54 -10.63
CA LEU A 35 7.10 1.62 -12.03
C LEU A 35 8.30 1.61 -12.98
N ALA A 36 9.39 2.32 -12.64
CA ALA A 36 10.63 2.28 -13.42
C ALA A 36 11.20 0.85 -13.48
N VAL A 37 11.33 0.16 -12.34
CA VAL A 37 11.78 -1.25 -12.31
C VAL A 37 10.86 -2.15 -13.15
N TYR A 38 9.54 -1.96 -13.07
CA TYR A 38 8.59 -2.74 -13.87
C TYR A 38 8.66 -2.45 -15.36
N THR A 39 8.99 -1.23 -15.77
CA THR A 39 9.15 -0.89 -17.20
C THR A 39 10.30 -1.66 -17.84
N PHE A 40 11.34 -2.03 -17.09
CA PHE A 40 12.40 -2.92 -17.60
C PHE A 40 11.93 -4.34 -17.85
N ARG A 41 10.93 -4.82 -17.10
CA ARG A 41 10.37 -6.15 -17.30
C ARG A 41 9.32 -6.13 -18.39
N GLU A 42 8.40 -5.18 -18.27
CA GLU A 42 7.21 -5.01 -19.08
C GLU A 42 7.15 -3.56 -19.57
N PRO A 43 7.65 -3.25 -20.77
CA PRO A 43 7.75 -1.88 -21.28
C PRO A 43 6.40 -1.15 -21.40
N LEU A 44 5.29 -1.89 -21.48
CA LEU A 44 3.94 -1.32 -21.52
C LEU A 44 3.37 -1.00 -20.12
N SER A 45 4.12 -1.30 -19.05
CA SER A 45 3.76 -0.95 -17.67
C SER A 45 3.33 0.51 -17.48
N PRO A 46 3.99 1.53 -18.08
CA PRO A 46 3.56 2.92 -17.93
C PRO A 46 2.18 3.20 -18.51
N VAL A 47 1.83 2.56 -19.62
CA VAL A 47 0.52 2.72 -20.27
C VAL A 47 -0.57 2.08 -19.41
N VAL A 48 -0.35 0.85 -18.96
CA VAL A 48 -1.26 0.13 -18.04
C VAL A 48 -1.43 0.91 -16.74
N PHE A 49 -0.33 1.41 -16.18
CA PHE A 49 -0.33 2.21 -14.96
C PHE A 49 -1.13 3.50 -15.14
N ALA A 50 -0.93 4.24 -16.24
CA ALA A 50 -1.67 5.47 -16.53
C ALA A 50 -3.18 5.21 -16.69
N ALA A 51 -3.56 4.12 -17.36
CA ALA A 51 -4.97 3.71 -17.47
C ALA A 51 -5.58 3.40 -16.09
N GLY A 52 -4.85 2.65 -15.25
CA GLY A 52 -5.27 2.37 -13.87
C GLY A 52 -5.39 3.62 -13.00
N VAL A 53 -4.47 4.57 -13.12
CA VAL A 53 -4.53 5.86 -12.40
C VAL A 53 -5.74 6.66 -12.86
N GLY A 54 -6.00 6.75 -14.18
CA GLY A 54 -7.14 7.46 -14.73
C GLY A 54 -8.48 6.88 -14.26
N ALA A 55 -8.63 5.55 -14.31
CA ALA A 55 -9.82 4.86 -13.81
C ALA A 55 -10.02 5.05 -12.31
N ALA A 56 -8.96 4.88 -11.51
CA ALA A 56 -9.01 5.10 -10.06
C ALA A 56 -9.35 6.55 -9.71
N TRP A 57 -8.81 7.52 -10.45
CA TRP A 57 -9.12 8.93 -10.29
C TRP A 57 -10.60 9.20 -10.52
N GLY A 58 -11.16 8.72 -11.64
CA GLY A 58 -12.57 8.88 -11.96
C GLY A 58 -13.49 8.26 -10.90
N ALA A 59 -13.15 7.06 -10.41
CA ALA A 59 -13.91 6.41 -9.35
C ALA A 59 -13.85 7.16 -8.01
N ILE A 60 -12.66 7.66 -7.62
CA ILE A 60 -12.51 8.46 -6.41
C ILE A 60 -13.30 9.77 -6.54
N TRP A 61 -13.25 10.42 -7.70
CA TRP A 61 -14.02 11.64 -7.98
C TRP A 61 -15.52 11.37 -7.82
N ALA A 62 -16.04 10.34 -8.50
CA ALA A 62 -17.44 9.98 -8.42
C ALA A 62 -17.89 9.65 -6.99
N VAL A 63 -17.07 8.92 -6.22
CA VAL A 63 -17.40 8.61 -4.83
C VAL A 63 -17.40 9.85 -3.95
N ARG A 64 -16.49 10.81 -4.16
CA ARG A 64 -16.49 12.07 -3.38
C ARG A 64 -17.67 12.98 -3.73
N GLU A 65 -18.00 13.05 -5.01
CA GLU A 65 -19.07 13.92 -5.51
C GLU A 65 -20.45 13.37 -5.16
N PHE A 66 -20.67 12.07 -5.41
CA PHE A 66 -21.99 11.44 -5.27
C PHE A 66 -22.19 10.70 -3.95
N THR A 67 -21.17 10.60 -3.10
CA THR A 67 -21.31 9.98 -1.78
C THR A 67 -20.63 10.80 -0.70
N LEU A 68 -21.20 10.84 0.50
CA LEU A 68 -20.57 11.48 1.68
C LEU A 68 -19.39 10.66 2.25
N ASN A 69 -18.84 9.70 1.50
CA ASN A 69 -17.70 8.91 1.95
C ASN A 69 -16.39 9.70 1.82
N HIS A 70 -15.61 9.72 2.90
CA HIS A 70 -14.35 10.44 2.98
C HIS A 70 -13.21 9.57 3.54
N GLY A 71 -11.99 10.09 3.45
CA GLY A 71 -10.81 9.51 4.09
C GLY A 71 -10.42 8.15 3.51
N ARG A 72 -10.47 7.09 4.34
CA ARG A 72 -9.95 5.76 3.99
C ARG A 72 -10.85 4.98 3.03
N ARG A 73 -12.18 5.10 3.14
CA ARG A 73 -13.09 4.35 2.25
C ARG A 73 -12.83 4.71 0.79
N VAL A 74 -12.64 6.00 0.54
CA VAL A 74 -12.26 6.54 -0.77
C VAL A 74 -10.90 6.01 -1.25
N PHE A 75 -9.92 5.89 -0.34
CA PHE A 75 -8.63 5.29 -0.67
C PHE A 75 -8.75 3.81 -1.09
N LEU A 76 -9.60 3.04 -0.41
CA LEU A 76 -9.84 1.64 -0.76
C LEU A 76 -10.56 1.48 -2.09
N VAL A 77 -11.55 2.33 -2.36
CA VAL A 77 -12.18 2.38 -3.69
C VAL A 77 -11.11 2.60 -4.75
N GLY A 78 -10.24 3.59 -4.57
CA GLY A 78 -9.13 3.86 -5.50
C GLY A 78 -8.20 2.67 -5.71
N ILE A 79 -7.83 1.95 -4.64
CA ILE A 79 -7.00 0.74 -4.75
C ILE A 79 -7.71 -0.33 -5.57
N VAL A 80 -8.97 -0.64 -5.23
CA VAL A 80 -9.73 -1.71 -5.88
C VAL A 80 -9.97 -1.38 -7.35
N THR A 81 -10.41 -0.16 -7.66
CA THR A 81 -10.67 0.25 -9.04
C THR A 81 -9.39 0.40 -9.84
N GLY A 82 -8.31 0.91 -9.25
CA GLY A 82 -7.00 0.98 -9.89
C GLY A 82 -6.46 -0.40 -10.27
N GLY A 83 -6.49 -1.36 -9.34
CA GLY A 83 -6.05 -2.73 -9.60
C GLY A 83 -6.94 -3.48 -10.58
N ALA A 84 -8.27 -3.33 -10.50
CA ALA A 84 -9.19 -3.93 -11.47
C ALA A 84 -8.99 -3.34 -12.87
N ALA A 85 -8.78 -2.03 -12.96
CA ALA A 85 -8.54 -1.35 -14.23
C ALA A 85 -7.20 -1.74 -14.86
N THR A 86 -6.14 -1.99 -14.09
CA THR A 86 -4.87 -2.48 -14.65
C THR A 86 -5.00 -3.91 -15.17
N VAL A 87 -5.71 -4.79 -14.46
CA VAL A 87 -6.03 -6.15 -14.94
C VAL A 87 -6.81 -6.08 -16.26
N LEU A 88 -7.85 -5.25 -16.30
CA LEU A 88 -8.64 -5.05 -17.52
C LEU A 88 -7.79 -4.46 -18.66
N ALA A 89 -6.97 -3.45 -18.39
CA ALA A 89 -6.11 -2.83 -19.38
C ALA A 89 -5.13 -3.86 -19.98
N VAL A 90 -4.51 -4.68 -19.14
CA VAL A 90 -3.62 -5.77 -19.58
C VAL A 90 -4.37 -6.78 -20.43
N HIS A 91 -5.55 -7.22 -19.99
CA HIS A 91 -6.37 -8.17 -20.76
C HIS A 91 -6.74 -7.60 -22.15
N LEU A 92 -7.12 -6.33 -22.22
CA LEU A 92 -7.40 -5.65 -23.49
C LEU A 92 -6.15 -5.54 -24.36
N LEU A 93 -5.01 -5.13 -23.79
CA LEU A 93 -3.74 -5.05 -24.52
C LEU A 93 -3.35 -6.41 -25.10
N ALA A 94 -3.44 -7.49 -24.31
CA ALA A 94 -3.13 -8.84 -24.75
C ALA A 94 -4.09 -9.35 -25.85
N THR A 95 -5.36 -8.94 -25.81
CA THR A 95 -6.36 -9.35 -26.81
C THR A 95 -6.21 -8.61 -28.14
N TYR A 96 -5.89 -7.31 -28.09
CA TYR A 96 -5.92 -6.43 -29.26
C TYR A 96 -4.53 -6.10 -29.82
N THR A 97 -3.45 -6.48 -29.14
CA THR A 97 -2.08 -6.25 -29.61
C THR A 97 -1.47 -7.59 -30.05
N PRO A 98 -0.94 -7.71 -31.28
CA PRO A 98 -0.29 -8.95 -31.75
C PRO A 98 1.04 -9.27 -31.04
N ALA A 99 1.51 -8.36 -30.17
CA ALA A 99 2.58 -8.64 -29.24
C ALA A 99 2.09 -9.72 -28.27
N HIS A 100 2.65 -10.93 -28.39
CA HIS A 100 2.51 -11.94 -27.35
C HIS A 100 3.23 -11.38 -26.12
N LEU A 101 2.48 -10.66 -25.29
CA LEU A 101 2.97 -10.12 -24.03
C LEU A 101 2.63 -11.19 -23.00
N PRO A 102 3.60 -12.03 -22.59
CA PRO A 102 3.37 -12.97 -21.51
C PRO A 102 3.26 -12.17 -20.20
N PHE A 103 2.07 -11.61 -19.96
CA PHE A 103 1.71 -10.98 -18.69
C PHE A 103 1.49 -12.04 -17.60
N THR A 104 2.43 -12.97 -17.45
CA THR A 104 2.41 -14.09 -16.51
C THR A 104 2.65 -13.66 -15.06
N ASP A 105 3.12 -12.42 -14.85
CA ASP A 105 3.38 -11.88 -13.51
C ASP A 105 2.20 -11.04 -13.02
N VAL A 106 1.15 -11.71 -12.52
CA VAL A 106 -0.03 -11.06 -11.89
C VAL A 106 0.34 -10.11 -10.75
N GLU A 107 1.49 -10.30 -10.10
CA GLU A 107 2.04 -9.37 -9.10
C GLU A 107 2.31 -7.96 -9.67
N ILE A 108 2.53 -7.85 -10.99
CA ILE A 108 2.75 -6.60 -11.72
C ILE A 108 1.40 -6.00 -12.17
N VAL A 109 0.48 -6.86 -12.62
CA VAL A 109 -0.80 -6.50 -13.25
C VAL A 109 -1.87 -6.08 -12.22
N ALA A 110 -1.90 -6.69 -11.03
CA ALA A 110 -2.85 -6.36 -9.95
C ALA A 110 -2.26 -5.38 -8.93
N SER A 111 -1.43 -4.45 -9.40
CA SER A 111 -0.75 -3.47 -8.56
C SER A 111 -1.72 -2.50 -7.90
N ILE A 112 -1.57 -2.27 -6.59
CA ILE A 112 -2.33 -1.25 -5.85
C ILE A 112 -1.84 0.18 -6.12
N PHE A 113 -0.68 0.34 -6.76
CA PHE A 113 0.00 1.63 -6.92
C PHE A 113 -0.76 2.66 -7.77
N PRO A 114 -1.46 2.29 -8.86
CA PRO A 114 -2.29 3.24 -9.60
C PRO A 114 -3.36 3.91 -8.71
N GLY A 115 -4.02 3.12 -7.86
CA GLY A 115 -5.00 3.63 -6.90
C GLY A 115 -4.38 4.56 -5.84
N VAL A 116 -3.20 4.19 -5.33
CA VAL A 116 -2.44 5.04 -4.40
C VAL A 116 -2.03 6.36 -5.04
N ALA A 117 -1.58 6.32 -6.31
CA ALA A 117 -1.18 7.49 -7.07
C ALA A 117 -2.36 8.43 -7.34
N ALA A 118 -3.48 7.90 -7.84
CA ALA A 118 -4.70 8.65 -8.05
C ALA A 118 -5.17 9.33 -6.74
N TYR A 119 -5.23 8.57 -5.64
CA TYR A 119 -5.63 9.12 -4.34
C TYR A 119 -4.69 10.23 -3.86
N ASN A 120 -3.39 10.08 -4.04
CA ASN A 120 -2.41 11.08 -3.61
C ASN A 120 -2.46 12.36 -4.43
N LEU A 121 -2.62 12.24 -5.75
CA LEU A 121 -2.75 13.38 -6.64
C LEU A 121 -4.09 14.13 -6.41
N MET A 122 -5.19 13.43 -6.10
CA MET A 122 -6.48 14.06 -5.74
C MET A 122 -6.50 14.74 -4.36
N ARG A 123 -5.43 14.61 -3.58
CA ARG A 123 -5.24 15.35 -2.33
C ARG A 123 -4.35 16.58 -2.50
N LEU A 124 -3.86 16.83 -3.71
CA LEU A 124 -3.20 18.09 -4.07
C LEU A 124 -4.23 19.12 -4.51
N ASP A 125 -3.90 20.38 -4.25
CA ASP A 125 -4.61 21.52 -4.82
C ASP A 125 -4.52 21.47 -6.35
N ALA A 126 -5.56 21.94 -7.03
CA ALA A 126 -5.68 21.82 -8.48
C ALA A 126 -4.45 22.39 -9.21
N ASP A 127 -3.95 23.54 -8.75
CA ASP A 127 -2.83 24.26 -9.34
C ASP A 127 -1.50 23.51 -9.24
N ASN A 128 -1.33 22.69 -8.20
CA ASN A 128 -0.09 21.95 -7.94
C ASN A 128 -0.06 20.56 -8.59
N ARG A 129 -1.20 20.07 -9.12
CA ARG A 129 -1.29 18.71 -9.69
C ARG A 129 -0.43 18.55 -10.93
N LEU A 130 -0.44 19.53 -11.84
CA LEU A 130 0.33 19.45 -13.07
C LEU A 130 1.82 19.39 -12.76
N ALA A 131 2.31 20.24 -11.85
CA ALA A 131 3.69 20.24 -11.42
C ALA A 131 4.11 18.90 -10.77
N ASP A 132 3.27 18.31 -9.93
CA ASP A 132 3.54 17.00 -9.31
C ASP A 132 3.57 15.88 -10.36
N VAL A 133 2.65 15.89 -11.34
CA VAL A 133 2.65 14.92 -12.46
C VAL A 133 3.88 15.08 -13.33
N LEU A 134 4.27 16.31 -13.70
CA LEU A 134 5.49 16.56 -14.47
C LEU A 134 6.74 16.10 -13.71
N ALA A 135 6.80 16.34 -12.39
CA ALA A 135 7.89 15.86 -11.55
C ALA A 135 7.92 14.32 -11.48
N MET A 136 6.76 13.65 -11.40
CA MET A 136 6.67 12.19 -11.48
C MET A 136 7.19 11.66 -12.82
N VAL A 137 6.80 12.27 -13.94
CA VAL A 137 7.24 11.88 -15.29
C VAL A 137 8.74 12.11 -15.45
N ALA A 138 9.25 13.28 -15.05
CA ALA A 138 10.68 13.59 -15.12
C ALA A 138 11.52 12.62 -14.27
N LEU A 139 11.07 12.31 -13.05
CA LEU A 139 11.73 11.34 -12.19
C LEU A 139 11.68 9.93 -12.81
N PHE A 140 10.52 9.51 -13.33
CA PHE A 140 10.37 8.22 -13.99
C PHE A 140 11.34 8.07 -15.17
N VAL A 141 11.37 9.05 -16.09
CA VAL A 141 12.29 9.05 -17.23
C VAL A 141 13.74 9.02 -16.76
N GLY A 142 14.11 9.84 -15.77
CA GLY A 142 15.45 9.84 -15.19
C GLY A 142 15.87 8.49 -14.61
N LEU A 143 14.96 7.77 -13.94
CA LEU A 143 15.22 6.44 -13.40
C LEU A 143 15.29 5.35 -14.47
N VAL A 144 14.52 5.46 -15.55
CA VAL A 144 14.62 4.55 -16.71
C VAL A 144 15.94 4.77 -17.45
N LEU A 145 16.35 6.02 -17.70
CA LEU A 145 17.68 6.31 -18.26
C LEU A 145 18.79 5.83 -17.32
N LEU A 146 18.58 6.05 -16.02
CA LEU A 146 19.15 5.33 -14.87
C LEU A 146 19.55 3.88 -15.16
N GLY A 147 18.52 3.05 -15.21
CA GLY A 147 18.64 1.61 -15.37
C GLY A 147 19.21 1.20 -16.72
N ALA A 148 18.85 1.89 -17.80
CA ALA A 148 19.32 1.56 -19.15
C ALA A 148 20.82 1.82 -19.27
N GLY A 149 21.30 2.99 -18.83
CA GLY A 149 22.72 3.30 -18.78
C GLY A 149 23.50 2.33 -17.91
N ALA A 150 22.95 1.97 -16.74
CA ALA A 150 23.57 0.97 -15.88
C ALA A 150 23.64 -0.42 -16.53
N LEU A 151 22.61 -0.85 -17.26
CA LEU A 151 22.63 -2.13 -17.99
C LEU A 151 23.76 -2.18 -19.02
N PHE A 152 23.95 -1.12 -19.82
CA PHE A 152 25.07 -1.02 -20.77
C PHE A 152 26.44 -1.02 -20.06
N VAL A 153 26.58 -0.32 -18.94
CA VAL A 153 27.84 -0.28 -18.17
C VAL A 153 28.21 -1.65 -17.57
N PHE A 154 27.21 -2.44 -17.21
CA PHE A 154 27.39 -3.75 -16.58
C PHE A 154 27.29 -4.93 -17.56
N GLU A 155 27.08 -4.66 -18.84
CA GLU A 155 27.10 -5.66 -19.90
C GLU A 155 28.46 -6.40 -19.94
N GLY A 156 28.42 -7.69 -20.25
CA GLY A 156 29.60 -8.59 -20.18
C GLY A 156 30.17 -8.89 -18.79
N ARG A 157 29.76 -8.20 -17.70
CA ARG A 157 30.32 -8.41 -16.35
C ARG A 157 29.54 -9.41 -15.51
N SER A 158 30.22 -10.39 -14.92
CA SER A 158 29.63 -11.32 -13.95
C SER A 158 29.57 -10.70 -12.55
N PHE A 159 28.41 -10.79 -11.90
CA PHE A 159 28.23 -10.37 -10.51
C PHE A 159 27.67 -11.54 -9.69
N PRO A 160 28.03 -11.65 -8.39
CA PRO A 160 27.51 -12.70 -7.52
C PRO A 160 26.00 -12.53 -7.24
N THR A 161 25.44 -11.35 -7.47
CA THR A 161 24.01 -11.10 -7.22
C THR A 161 23.12 -11.57 -8.36
N PRO A 162 21.96 -12.17 -8.09
CA PRO A 162 21.05 -12.65 -9.14
C PRO A 162 20.51 -11.50 -10.00
N PRO A 163 20.33 -11.71 -11.32
CA PRO A 163 19.74 -10.70 -12.20
C PRO A 163 18.26 -10.47 -11.84
N ILE A 164 17.79 -9.24 -12.09
CA ILE A 164 16.36 -8.90 -12.05
C ILE A 164 15.98 -8.33 -13.41
N LEU A 165 16.64 -7.23 -13.80
CA LEU A 165 16.31 -6.52 -15.03
C LEU A 165 16.78 -7.26 -16.28
N ALA A 166 17.83 -8.09 -16.13
CA ALA A 166 18.42 -8.86 -17.22
C ALA A 166 17.86 -10.28 -17.35
N LEU A 167 16.71 -10.60 -16.75
CA LEU A 167 16.11 -11.93 -16.87
C LEU A 167 15.55 -12.18 -18.28
N PRO A 168 15.45 -13.44 -18.75
CA PRO A 168 14.83 -13.77 -20.04
C PRO A 168 13.37 -13.31 -20.19
N THR A 169 12.68 -13.08 -19.06
CA THR A 169 11.31 -12.55 -19.01
C THR A 169 11.25 -11.03 -19.13
N SER A 170 12.37 -10.33 -19.33
CA SER A 170 12.39 -8.88 -19.43
C SER A 170 12.38 -8.46 -20.90
N ASP A 171 11.28 -7.91 -21.38
CA ASP A 171 11.16 -7.53 -22.80
C ASP A 171 12.08 -6.37 -23.17
N LEU A 172 12.39 -5.48 -22.21
CA LEU A 172 13.22 -4.30 -22.50
C LEU A 172 14.66 -4.67 -22.86
N ILE A 173 15.23 -5.74 -22.29
CA ILE A 173 16.60 -6.15 -22.65
C ILE A 173 16.65 -6.70 -24.08
N THR A 174 15.58 -7.37 -24.52
CA THR A 174 15.44 -7.84 -25.90
C THR A 174 15.38 -6.65 -26.86
N TRP A 175 14.68 -5.58 -26.48
CA TRP A 175 14.65 -4.33 -27.27
C TRP A 175 15.97 -3.56 -27.26
N LEU A 176 16.70 -3.61 -26.15
CA LEU A 176 18.02 -2.98 -26.01
C LEU A 176 19.15 -3.82 -26.65
N GLY A 177 18.87 -5.04 -27.10
CA GLY A 177 19.87 -5.95 -27.67
C GLY A 177 20.85 -6.52 -26.66
N ILE A 178 20.48 -6.57 -25.38
CA ILE A 178 21.32 -7.07 -24.28
C ILE A 178 21.02 -8.55 -24.04
N GLU A 179 22.06 -9.38 -23.93
CA GLU A 179 21.91 -10.81 -23.67
C GLU A 179 21.22 -11.10 -22.32
N PRO A 180 20.14 -11.90 -22.30
CA PRO A 180 19.50 -12.33 -21.07
C PRO A 180 20.40 -13.16 -20.18
N ARG A 181 20.19 -13.06 -18.87
CA ARG A 181 20.97 -13.74 -17.83
C ARG A 181 20.06 -14.35 -16.78
N GLY A 182 20.42 -15.55 -16.34
CA GLY A 182 19.70 -16.29 -15.31
C GLY A 182 18.56 -17.12 -15.89
N GLU A 183 17.91 -17.87 -15.01
CA GLU A 183 16.83 -18.77 -15.38
C GLU A 183 15.46 -18.09 -15.21
N PRO A 184 14.47 -18.42 -16.07
CA PRO A 184 13.10 -17.99 -15.88
C PRO A 184 12.57 -18.44 -14.52
N ILE A 185 11.78 -17.59 -13.87
CA ILE A 185 11.16 -17.93 -12.59
C ILE A 185 9.97 -18.86 -12.87
N THR A 186 9.98 -20.07 -12.30
CA THR A 186 8.84 -20.98 -12.38
C THR A 186 7.68 -20.47 -11.52
N GLN A 187 6.53 -20.28 -12.16
CA GLN A 187 5.30 -19.90 -11.48
C GLN A 187 4.61 -21.15 -10.96
N ILE A 188 4.68 -21.35 -9.65
CA ILE A 188 4.10 -22.53 -8.98
C ILE A 188 2.66 -22.25 -8.51
N VAL A 189 2.32 -20.99 -8.23
CA VAL A 189 1.01 -20.59 -7.73
C VAL A 189 0.15 -20.05 -8.88
N PRO A 190 -1.03 -20.63 -9.15
CA PRO A 190 -1.95 -20.12 -10.16
C PRO A 190 -2.34 -18.66 -9.91
N GLU A 191 -2.48 -17.90 -10.98
CA GLU A 191 -2.84 -16.48 -10.97
C GLU A 191 -4.11 -16.17 -10.18
N TRP A 192 -5.17 -16.93 -10.45
CA TRP A 192 -6.47 -16.76 -9.79
C TRP A 192 -6.37 -16.95 -8.27
N LEU A 193 -5.53 -17.88 -7.82
CA LEU A 193 -5.35 -18.17 -6.39
C LEU A 193 -4.63 -17.01 -5.69
N SER A 194 -3.60 -16.45 -6.34
CA SER A 194 -2.91 -15.25 -5.85
C SER A 194 -3.87 -14.06 -5.73
N ILE A 195 -4.74 -13.84 -6.72
CA ILE A 195 -5.75 -12.77 -6.70
C ILE A 195 -6.74 -12.98 -5.54
N VAL A 196 -7.29 -14.19 -5.40
CA VAL A 196 -8.26 -14.52 -4.33
C VAL A 196 -7.63 -14.30 -2.96
N VAL A 197 -6.40 -14.77 -2.75
CA VAL A 197 -5.66 -14.62 -1.50
C VAL A 197 -5.38 -13.14 -1.18
N LEU A 198 -4.98 -12.33 -2.17
CA LEU A 198 -4.75 -10.90 -2.00
C LEU A 198 -6.03 -10.13 -1.66
N VAL A 199 -7.13 -10.38 -2.38
CA VAL A 199 -8.42 -9.76 -2.10
C VAL A 199 -8.92 -10.16 -0.70
N THR A 200 -8.74 -11.42 -0.33
CA THR A 200 -9.10 -11.93 1.00
C THR A 200 -8.29 -11.23 2.09
N ASP A 201 -6.98 -11.01 1.90
CA ASP A 201 -6.17 -10.27 2.88
C ASP A 201 -6.63 -8.81 3.04
N VAL A 202 -6.99 -8.13 1.95
CA VAL A 202 -7.56 -6.78 2.03
C VAL A 202 -8.83 -6.79 2.91
N VAL A 203 -9.75 -7.73 2.67
CA VAL A 203 -10.99 -7.84 3.45
C VAL A 203 -10.71 -8.14 4.93
N ILE A 204 -9.82 -9.09 5.22
CA ILE A 204 -9.44 -9.44 6.60
C ILE A 204 -8.75 -8.26 7.28
N TYR A 205 -7.80 -7.61 6.61
CA TYR A 205 -7.07 -6.45 7.13
C TYR A 205 -8.02 -5.29 7.45
N GLU A 206 -8.95 -4.99 6.54
CA GLU A 206 -9.97 -3.97 6.76
C GLU A 206 -10.91 -4.33 7.90
N GLY A 207 -11.32 -5.60 8.01
CA GLY A 207 -12.13 -6.12 9.11
C GLY A 207 -11.43 -5.99 10.46
N VAL A 208 -10.19 -6.47 10.56
CA VAL A 208 -9.36 -6.39 11.78
C VAL A 208 -9.14 -4.93 12.18
N ARG A 209 -8.80 -4.05 11.23
CA ARG A 209 -8.62 -2.62 11.56
C ARG A 209 -9.93 -1.95 11.96
N LYS A 210 -11.03 -2.17 11.25
CA LYS A 210 -12.34 -1.57 11.59
C LYS A 210 -12.82 -2.05 12.95
N ARG A 211 -12.57 -3.32 13.30
CA ARG A 211 -13.06 -3.92 14.54
C ARG A 211 -12.17 -3.66 15.76
N TYR A 212 -10.85 -3.67 15.60
CA TYR A 212 -9.89 -3.63 16.72
C TYR A 212 -8.95 -2.41 16.70
N ASP A 213 -9.09 -1.51 15.72
CA ASP A 213 -8.17 -0.38 15.44
C ASP A 213 -6.69 -0.79 15.39
N LEU A 214 -6.44 -2.04 14.98
CA LEU A 214 -5.11 -2.61 14.89
C LEU A 214 -4.58 -2.49 13.47
N ARG A 215 -3.33 -2.00 13.32
CA ARG A 215 -2.61 -2.02 12.06
C ARG A 215 -1.76 -3.28 12.01
N LEU A 216 -1.95 -4.11 10.98
CA LEU A 216 -1.12 -5.29 10.73
C LEU A 216 0.15 -4.90 9.94
N ALA A 217 1.07 -5.85 9.76
CA ALA A 217 2.38 -5.63 9.13
C ALA A 217 2.28 -5.02 7.72
N GLY A 218 1.20 -5.29 6.98
CA GLY A 218 0.86 -4.64 5.70
C GLY A 218 -0.22 -5.42 4.95
N ILE A 219 -1.02 -4.71 4.13
CA ILE A 219 -2.23 -5.23 3.43
C ILE A 219 -1.91 -6.28 2.34
N ILE A 220 -0.64 -6.40 1.95
CA ILE A 220 -0.22 -7.24 0.81
C ILE A 220 0.97 -8.13 1.20
N ILE A 221 1.67 -7.78 2.27
CA ILE A 221 2.92 -8.46 2.65
C ILE A 221 2.65 -9.88 3.09
N ILE A 222 1.63 -10.08 3.92
CA ILE A 222 1.34 -11.39 4.54
C ILE A 222 1.02 -12.45 3.47
N PRO A 223 0.06 -12.23 2.55
CA PRO A 223 -0.24 -13.19 1.50
C PRO A 223 0.93 -13.39 0.52
N LEU A 224 1.61 -12.33 0.08
CA LEU A 224 2.75 -12.49 -0.84
C LEU A 224 3.94 -13.20 -0.19
N LEU A 225 4.17 -12.95 1.11
CA LEU A 225 5.17 -13.69 1.86
C LEU A 225 4.82 -15.19 1.92
N ALA A 226 3.54 -15.54 2.08
CA ALA A 226 3.09 -16.92 2.02
C ALA A 226 3.34 -17.53 0.62
N VAL A 227 2.98 -16.82 -0.45
CA VAL A 227 3.23 -17.24 -1.84
C VAL A 227 4.72 -17.49 -2.09
N PHE A 228 5.60 -16.60 -1.65
CA PHE A 228 7.05 -16.79 -1.79
C PHE A 228 7.59 -17.91 -0.91
N SER A 229 7.03 -18.11 0.29
CA SER A 229 7.46 -19.17 1.21
C SER A 229 7.07 -20.57 0.74
N VAL A 230 6.03 -20.69 -0.10
CA VAL A 230 5.69 -21.96 -0.77
C VAL A 230 6.81 -22.36 -1.72
N ARG A 231 7.43 -21.38 -2.40
CA ARG A 231 8.52 -21.63 -3.33
C ARG A 231 9.86 -21.85 -2.61
N LEU A 232 10.14 -21.04 -1.59
CA LEU A 232 11.45 -20.99 -0.92
C LEU A 232 11.29 -20.85 0.60
N ALA A 233 11.69 -21.88 1.34
CA ALA A 233 11.63 -21.94 2.81
C ALA A 233 12.38 -20.78 3.49
N SER A 234 13.52 -20.38 2.92
CA SER A 234 14.38 -19.33 3.46
C SER A 234 13.72 -17.95 3.48
N VAL A 235 12.72 -17.70 2.62
CA VAL A 235 12.08 -16.39 2.48
C VAL A 235 11.44 -15.92 3.78
N ALA A 236 10.70 -16.79 4.48
CA ALA A 236 10.06 -16.44 5.74
C ALA A 236 11.08 -16.05 6.83
N VAL A 237 12.20 -16.79 6.89
CA VAL A 237 13.29 -16.54 7.86
C VAL A 237 14.01 -15.25 7.53
N VAL A 238 14.42 -15.06 6.27
CA VAL A 238 15.11 -13.85 5.80
C VAL A 238 14.21 -12.62 5.97
N PHE A 239 12.90 -12.74 5.74
CA PHE A 239 11.93 -11.68 6.05
C PHE A 239 11.91 -11.33 7.53
N ALA A 240 11.76 -12.32 8.41
CA ALA A 240 11.61 -12.09 9.84
C ALA A 240 12.86 -11.43 10.44
N VAL A 241 14.05 -11.93 10.07
CA VAL A 241 15.34 -11.33 10.47
C VAL A 241 15.47 -9.91 9.93
N GLY A 242 15.20 -9.71 8.64
CA GLY A 242 15.29 -8.41 7.98
C GLY A 242 14.34 -7.38 8.58
N ALA A 243 13.06 -7.74 8.75
CA ALA A 243 12.04 -6.86 9.31
C ALA A 243 12.40 -6.46 10.74
N THR A 244 12.94 -7.38 11.55
CA THR A 244 13.40 -7.10 12.92
C THR A 244 14.60 -6.16 12.93
N ALA A 245 15.61 -6.44 12.09
CA ALA A 245 16.81 -5.61 11.99
C ALA A 245 16.46 -4.20 11.50
N VAL A 246 15.76 -4.07 10.38
CA VAL A 246 15.35 -2.77 9.81
C VAL A 246 14.44 -2.01 10.76
N PHE A 247 13.54 -2.68 11.47
CA PHE A 247 12.74 -2.04 12.52
C PHE A 247 13.60 -1.47 13.65
N ALA A 248 14.60 -2.20 14.14
CA ALA A 248 15.50 -1.73 15.18
C ALA A 248 16.32 -0.51 14.70
N LEU A 249 16.90 -0.57 13.49
CA LEU A 249 17.59 0.58 12.89
C LEU A 249 16.65 1.78 12.74
N LEU A 250 15.42 1.54 12.27
CA LEU A 250 14.44 2.59 12.06
C LEU A 250 14.01 3.24 13.37
N LEU A 251 13.90 2.49 14.47
CA LEU A 251 13.69 3.08 15.79
C LEU A 251 14.85 3.99 16.18
N VAL A 252 16.10 3.56 16.01
CA VAL A 252 17.27 4.39 16.33
C VAL A 252 17.24 5.69 15.52
N VAL A 253 17.04 5.61 14.20
CA VAL A 253 16.98 6.80 13.35
C VAL A 253 15.80 7.69 13.75
N HIS A 254 14.64 7.11 14.02
CA HIS A 254 13.46 7.84 14.43
C HIS A 254 13.69 8.63 15.72
N TRP A 255 14.29 7.99 16.73
CA TRP A 255 14.62 8.63 18.01
C TRP A 255 15.65 9.75 17.87
N VAL A 256 16.65 9.59 17.00
CA VAL A 256 17.73 10.58 16.82
C VAL A 256 17.30 11.77 15.95
N SER A 257 16.53 11.51 14.89
CA SER A 257 16.24 12.50 13.84
C SER A 257 14.84 13.11 13.93
N LEU A 258 13.93 12.52 14.72
CA LEU A 258 12.51 12.88 14.76
C LEU A 258 11.86 12.92 13.36
N LEU A 259 12.35 12.11 12.41
CA LEU A 259 11.74 12.00 11.08
C LEU A 259 10.42 11.24 11.18
N TYR A 260 9.38 11.77 10.53
CA TYR A 260 8.04 11.19 10.48
C TYR A 260 7.50 11.07 9.05
N GLY A 261 6.37 10.37 8.93
CA GLY A 261 5.56 10.37 7.72
C GLY A 261 6.24 9.67 6.55
N ARG A 262 6.34 10.37 5.42
CA ARG A 262 6.81 9.82 4.13
C ARG A 262 8.33 9.65 4.06
N VAL A 263 9.07 10.54 4.71
CA VAL A 263 10.54 10.44 4.75
C VAL A 263 10.96 9.18 5.51
N LEU A 264 10.29 8.90 6.64
CA LEU A 264 10.53 7.67 7.41
C LEU A 264 10.16 6.41 6.62
N LEU A 265 9.09 6.45 5.81
CA LEU A 265 8.75 5.36 4.90
C LEU A 265 9.82 5.15 3.83
N ALA A 266 10.30 6.23 3.20
CA ALA A 266 11.36 6.17 2.19
C ALA A 266 12.64 5.58 2.77
N LEU A 267 13.04 6.02 3.97
CA LEU A 267 14.19 5.48 4.68
C LEU A 267 14.03 4.00 4.99
N SER A 268 12.85 3.58 5.49
CA SER A 268 12.58 2.16 5.78
C SER A 268 12.70 1.28 4.54
N LEU A 269 12.13 1.75 3.42
CA LEU A 269 12.23 1.07 2.12
C LEU A 269 13.69 1.00 1.64
N SER A 270 14.45 2.07 1.80
CA SER A 270 15.88 2.10 1.46
C SER A 270 16.68 1.10 2.30
N LEU A 271 16.46 1.07 3.62
CA LEU A 271 17.10 0.10 4.52
C LEU A 271 16.72 -1.34 4.18
N GLY A 272 15.44 -1.60 3.87
CA GLY A 272 14.98 -2.92 3.43
C GLY A 272 15.59 -3.35 2.09
N THR A 273 15.73 -2.42 1.13
CA THR A 273 16.37 -2.69 -0.16
C THR A 273 17.87 -2.95 0.01
N LEU A 274 18.56 -2.18 0.87
CA LEU A 274 19.97 -2.41 1.22
C LEU A 274 20.16 -3.75 1.93
N TYR A 275 19.24 -4.12 2.82
CA TYR A 275 19.24 -5.45 3.45
C TYR A 275 19.13 -6.56 2.41
N ALA A 276 18.19 -6.47 1.46
CA ALA A 276 18.06 -7.47 0.39
C ALA A 276 19.30 -7.54 -0.50
N LEU A 277 19.91 -6.39 -0.81
CA LEU A 277 21.18 -6.36 -1.55
C LEU A 277 22.29 -7.04 -0.75
N ALA A 278 22.41 -6.76 0.55
CA ALA A 278 23.37 -7.44 1.41
C ALA A 278 23.13 -8.94 1.41
N VAL A 279 21.90 -9.41 1.69
CA VAL A 279 21.55 -10.84 1.63
C VAL A 279 21.94 -11.48 0.30
N SER A 280 21.74 -10.78 -0.82
CA SER A 280 22.11 -11.27 -2.16
C SER A 280 23.62 -11.44 -2.39
N LEU A 281 24.46 -10.82 -1.56
CA LEU A 281 25.92 -10.97 -1.60
C LEU A 281 26.42 -12.09 -0.68
N TRP A 282 25.67 -12.42 0.37
CA TRP A 282 26.06 -13.41 1.40
C TRP A 282 25.45 -14.78 1.18
N VAL A 283 24.18 -14.83 0.76
CA VAL A 283 23.47 -16.06 0.48
C VAL A 283 23.72 -16.36 -1.00
N GLU A 284 24.55 -17.36 -1.28
CA GLU A 284 24.77 -17.88 -2.63
C GLU A 284 23.42 -18.05 -3.34
N SER A 285 23.43 -17.82 -4.66
CA SER A 285 22.35 -17.50 -5.63
C SER A 285 21.07 -18.35 -5.67
N SER A 286 20.78 -19.11 -4.62
CA SER A 286 19.59 -19.92 -4.39
C SER A 286 18.27 -19.15 -4.38
N ILE A 287 18.27 -17.86 -4.03
CA ILE A 287 17.05 -17.04 -4.00
C ILE A 287 16.99 -16.16 -5.26
N PRO A 288 15.92 -16.26 -6.08
CA PRO A 288 15.74 -15.42 -7.26
C PRO A 288 15.82 -13.93 -6.91
N GLY A 289 16.45 -13.15 -7.77
CA GLY A 289 16.65 -11.71 -7.52
C GLY A 289 15.34 -10.95 -7.37
N LEU A 290 14.31 -11.31 -8.14
CA LEU A 290 12.98 -10.70 -8.02
C LEU A 290 12.38 -10.93 -6.62
N THR A 291 12.48 -12.16 -6.11
CA THR A 291 12.01 -12.51 -4.77
C THR A 291 12.76 -11.72 -3.71
N LEU A 292 14.09 -11.64 -3.78
CA LEU A 292 14.89 -10.83 -2.86
C LEU A 292 14.54 -9.34 -2.92
N PHE A 293 14.31 -8.81 -4.12
CA PHE A 293 13.93 -7.42 -4.31
C PHE A 293 12.62 -7.09 -3.60
N PHE A 294 11.55 -7.85 -3.85
CA PHE A 294 10.29 -7.66 -3.16
C PHE A 294 10.38 -7.93 -1.67
N LEU A 295 11.17 -8.93 -1.26
CA LEU A 295 11.43 -9.22 0.14
C LEU A 295 12.04 -8.00 0.85
N GLY A 296 12.99 -7.31 0.22
CA GLY A 296 13.55 -6.06 0.74
C GLY A 296 12.51 -4.96 0.90
N LEU A 297 11.62 -4.79 -0.08
CA LEU A 297 10.51 -3.84 0.03
C LEU A 297 9.55 -4.22 1.17
N PHE A 298 9.19 -5.50 1.28
CA PHE A 298 8.32 -5.99 2.35
C PHE A 298 8.94 -5.79 3.73
N VAL A 299 10.23 -6.08 3.88
CA VAL A 299 10.99 -5.80 5.12
C VAL A 299 10.88 -4.33 5.48
N GLY A 300 11.10 -3.43 4.52
CA GLY A 300 10.99 -1.98 4.74
C GLY A 300 9.56 -1.55 5.10
N ILE A 301 8.53 -2.03 4.40
CA ILE A 301 7.13 -1.66 4.68
C ILE A 301 6.69 -2.21 6.04
N ALA A 302 7.04 -3.46 6.37
CA ALA A 302 6.70 -4.09 7.64
C ALA A 302 7.34 -3.37 8.82
N ALA A 303 8.64 -3.02 8.72
CA ALA A 303 9.35 -2.25 9.73
C ALA A 303 8.72 -0.86 9.94
N TYR A 304 8.36 -0.18 8.85
CA TYR A 304 7.67 1.11 8.93
C TYR A 304 6.28 0.98 9.58
N ASN A 305 5.47 -0.01 9.17
CA ASN A 305 4.13 -0.20 9.71
C ASN A 305 4.18 -0.54 11.19
N LEU A 306 5.12 -1.39 11.61
CA LEU A 306 5.29 -1.74 13.02
C LEU A 306 5.75 -0.55 13.88
N SER A 307 6.60 0.33 13.34
CA SER A 307 7.04 1.54 14.07
C SER A 307 5.90 2.51 14.34
N ARG A 308 4.91 2.54 13.44
CA ARG A 308 3.66 3.31 13.59
C ARG A 308 2.65 2.69 14.56
N VAL A 309 2.82 1.43 14.96
CA VAL A 309 1.96 0.79 15.97
C VAL A 309 2.40 1.20 17.37
N ALA A 310 1.43 1.50 18.24
CA ALA A 310 1.70 1.84 19.64
C ALA A 310 2.40 0.68 20.36
N PRO A 311 3.42 0.93 21.21
CA PRO A 311 4.19 -0.13 21.87
C PRO A 311 3.33 -1.20 22.56
N ARG A 312 2.21 -0.79 23.17
CA ARG A 312 1.27 -1.69 23.87
C ARG A 312 0.55 -2.68 22.95
N THR A 313 0.34 -2.34 21.67
CA THR A 313 -0.41 -3.17 20.72
C THR A 313 0.48 -3.85 19.67
N ARG A 314 1.79 -3.57 19.65
CA ARG A 314 2.75 -4.18 18.72
C ARG A 314 2.75 -5.71 18.78
N ALA A 315 2.75 -6.27 19.98
CA ALA A 315 2.73 -7.73 20.16
C ALA A 315 1.46 -8.37 19.57
N ALA A 316 0.30 -7.72 19.72
CA ALA A 316 -0.95 -8.18 19.12
C ALA A 316 -0.89 -8.13 17.59
N SER A 317 -0.37 -7.03 17.03
CA SER A 317 -0.18 -6.87 15.58
C SER A 317 0.72 -7.96 14.99
N LEU A 318 1.85 -8.23 15.65
CA LEU A 318 2.79 -9.29 15.22
C LEU A 318 2.18 -10.68 15.32
N ARG A 319 1.54 -11.02 16.43
CA ARG A 319 0.91 -12.34 16.64
C ARG A 319 -0.19 -12.60 15.62
N ILE A 320 -1.07 -11.62 15.39
CA ILE A 320 -2.15 -11.74 14.41
C ILE A 320 -1.59 -11.85 12.99
N SER A 321 -0.57 -11.06 12.65
CA SER A 321 0.08 -11.12 11.34
C SER A 321 0.77 -12.48 11.11
N ALA A 322 1.43 -13.03 12.13
CA ALA A 322 2.05 -14.35 12.06
C ALA A 322 1.00 -15.47 11.92
N GLY A 323 -0.10 -15.42 12.68
CA GLY A 323 -1.20 -16.37 12.53
C GLY A 323 -1.84 -16.30 11.15
N LEU A 324 -2.04 -15.09 10.61
CA LEU A 324 -2.61 -14.88 9.28
C LEU A 324 -1.69 -15.40 8.18
N PHE A 325 -0.37 -15.22 8.31
CA PHE A 325 0.61 -15.86 7.42
C PHE A 325 0.44 -17.38 7.39
N VAL A 326 0.33 -18.02 8.56
CA VAL A 326 0.15 -19.48 8.65
C VAL A 326 -1.17 -19.91 8.01
N VAL A 327 -2.26 -19.16 8.20
CA VAL A 327 -3.55 -19.45 7.57
C VAL A 327 -3.46 -19.38 6.05
N PHE A 328 -2.88 -18.30 5.49
CA PHE A 328 -2.70 -18.19 4.04
C PHE A 328 -1.77 -19.28 3.49
N TYR A 329 -0.69 -19.58 4.21
CA TYR A 329 0.20 -20.66 3.83
C TYR A 329 -0.52 -22.02 3.82
N ALA A 330 -1.35 -22.31 4.84
CA ALA A 330 -2.17 -23.51 4.93
C ALA A 330 -3.19 -23.61 3.78
N VAL A 331 -3.76 -22.49 3.33
CA VAL A 331 -4.60 -22.45 2.13
C VAL A 331 -3.76 -22.80 0.90
N LEU A 332 -2.60 -22.19 0.70
CA LEU A 332 -1.77 -22.45 -0.48
C LEU A 332 -1.35 -23.91 -0.60
N ILE A 333 -0.91 -24.56 0.49
CA ILE A 333 -0.54 -25.99 0.46
C ILE A 333 -1.71 -26.92 0.14
N ALA A 334 -2.96 -26.48 0.33
CA ALA A 334 -4.14 -27.27 -0.02
C ALA A 334 -4.46 -27.25 -1.53
N PHE A 335 -3.93 -26.26 -2.27
CA PHE A 335 -4.21 -26.06 -3.70
C PHE A 335 -2.98 -26.19 -4.59
N VAL A 336 -1.78 -26.26 -4.03
CA VAL A 336 -0.51 -26.19 -4.76
C VAL A 336 0.44 -27.29 -4.30
N GLU A 337 1.08 -27.97 -5.25
CA GLU A 337 2.16 -28.91 -4.97
C GLU A 337 3.41 -28.16 -4.50
N VAL A 338 3.83 -28.41 -3.26
CA VAL A 338 4.96 -27.72 -2.65
C VAL A 338 6.27 -28.33 -3.18
N PRO A 339 7.16 -27.53 -3.82
CA PRO A 339 8.44 -28.02 -4.31
C PRO A 339 9.37 -28.42 -3.14
N PRO A 340 10.45 -29.17 -3.40
CA PRO A 340 11.43 -29.54 -2.38
C PRO A 340 12.08 -28.36 -1.65
N SER A 341 12.18 -27.21 -2.30
CA SER A 341 12.69 -25.97 -1.73
C SER A 341 11.71 -25.23 -0.80
N GLY A 342 10.45 -25.68 -0.72
CA GLY A 342 9.41 -25.03 0.07
C GLY A 342 9.49 -25.31 1.58
N LEU A 343 8.89 -24.42 2.39
CA LEU A 343 8.95 -24.43 3.87
C LEU A 343 8.52 -25.75 4.54
N PHE A 344 7.76 -26.63 3.86
CA PHE A 344 7.17 -27.83 4.46
C PHE A 344 7.67 -29.18 3.90
N HIS A 345 8.63 -29.19 2.98
CA HIS A 345 9.01 -30.44 2.31
C HIS A 345 9.81 -31.41 3.20
N GLU A 346 10.87 -30.94 3.89
CA GLU A 346 11.79 -31.82 4.62
C GLU A 346 11.60 -31.81 6.16
N THR A 347 11.13 -30.70 6.73
CA THR A 347 11.09 -30.45 8.19
C THR A 347 9.68 -30.14 8.68
N GLY A 348 8.67 -30.79 8.09
CA GLY A 348 7.26 -30.45 8.26
C GLY A 348 6.74 -30.42 9.70
N VAL A 349 7.27 -31.26 10.61
CA VAL A 349 6.78 -31.33 12.00
C VAL A 349 7.17 -30.08 12.81
N GLY A 350 8.40 -29.59 12.67
CA GLY A 350 8.87 -28.40 13.38
C GLY A 350 8.12 -27.16 12.95
N TYR A 351 7.96 -26.97 11.64
CA TYR A 351 7.20 -25.85 11.09
C TYR A 351 5.70 -25.96 11.39
N ALA A 352 5.12 -27.17 11.41
CA ALA A 352 3.75 -27.38 11.84
C ALA A 352 3.54 -26.95 13.30
N LEU A 353 4.45 -27.32 14.21
CA LEU A 353 4.36 -26.91 15.62
C LEU A 353 4.45 -25.38 15.76
N VAL A 354 5.40 -24.74 15.09
CA VAL A 354 5.52 -23.27 15.07
C VAL A 354 4.25 -22.63 14.49
N GLY A 355 3.68 -23.21 13.44
CA GLY A 355 2.43 -22.77 12.84
C GLY A 355 1.25 -22.85 13.81
N VAL A 356 1.08 -23.99 14.49
CA VAL A 356 0.04 -24.19 15.51
C VAL A 356 0.19 -23.18 16.66
N VAL A 357 1.42 -22.96 17.13
CA VAL A 357 1.68 -21.96 18.17
C VAL A 357 1.35 -20.55 17.68
N ALA A 358 1.73 -20.17 16.46
CA ALA A 358 1.43 -18.85 15.90
C ALA A 358 -0.08 -18.62 15.75
N VAL A 359 -0.83 -19.60 15.24
CA VAL A 359 -2.31 -19.53 15.12
C VAL A 359 -2.95 -19.49 16.51
N GLY A 360 -2.50 -20.30 17.46
CA GLY A 360 -3.01 -20.30 18.83
C GLY A 360 -2.78 -18.96 19.54
N LEU A 361 -1.60 -18.35 19.37
CA LEU A 361 -1.31 -17.02 19.90
C LEU A 361 -2.17 -15.95 19.22
N ALA A 362 -2.36 -16.00 17.91
CA ALA A 362 -3.24 -15.09 17.20
C ALA A 362 -4.70 -15.21 17.68
N GLY A 363 -5.21 -16.43 17.81
CA GLY A 363 -6.57 -16.70 18.33
C GLY A 363 -6.76 -16.19 19.75
N ARG A 364 -5.76 -16.40 20.63
CA ARG A 364 -5.77 -15.85 22.00
C ARG A 364 -5.81 -14.32 22.00
N GLU A 365 -5.05 -13.67 21.12
CA GLU A 365 -5.05 -12.21 21.00
C GLU A 365 -6.38 -11.67 20.49
N VAL A 366 -6.96 -12.30 19.46
CA VAL A 366 -8.31 -11.95 18.96
C VAL A 366 -9.35 -12.12 20.06
N TYR A 367 -9.32 -13.24 20.79
CA TYR A 367 -10.22 -13.47 21.93
C TYR A 367 -10.06 -12.42 23.03
N ARG A 368 -8.82 -12.04 23.36
CA ARG A 368 -8.56 -10.97 24.35
C ARG A 368 -9.12 -9.62 23.87
N LEU A 369 -8.89 -9.28 22.61
CA LEU A 369 -9.38 -8.02 22.02
C LEU A 369 -10.90 -7.97 22.02
N GLU A 370 -11.55 -9.08 21.64
CA GLU A 370 -13.00 -9.17 21.64
C GLU A 370 -13.58 -9.07 23.06
N ARG A 371 -12.96 -9.72 24.05
CA ARG A 371 -13.39 -9.64 25.46
C ARG A 371 -13.14 -8.27 26.09
N SER A 372 -12.12 -7.54 25.65
CA SER A 372 -11.82 -6.19 26.14
C SER A 372 -12.75 -5.11 25.60
N ARG A 373 -13.62 -5.47 24.64
CA ARG A 373 -14.54 -4.53 24.04
C ARG A 373 -15.77 -4.36 24.94
N PRO A 374 -16.11 -3.12 25.37
CA PRO A 374 -17.35 -2.88 26.09
C PRO A 374 -18.54 -3.31 25.24
N SER A 375 -19.55 -3.94 25.85
CA SER A 375 -20.82 -4.15 25.15
C SER A 375 -21.43 -2.80 24.78
N ARG A 376 -22.20 -2.74 23.68
CA ARG A 376 -22.86 -1.50 23.25
C ARG A 376 -23.70 -0.91 24.39
N ASP A 377 -24.39 -1.76 25.15
CA ASP A 377 -25.19 -1.36 26.29
C ASP A 377 -24.34 -0.85 27.46
N ALA A 378 -23.17 -1.46 27.72
CA ALA A 378 -22.25 -0.96 28.74
C ALA A 378 -21.68 0.41 28.35
N PHE A 379 -21.30 0.59 27.08
CA PHE A 379 -20.84 1.87 26.55
C PHE A 379 -21.94 2.94 26.57
N ALA A 380 -23.17 2.58 26.18
CA ALA A 380 -24.32 3.47 26.21
C ALA A 380 -24.66 3.91 27.64
N ARG A 381 -24.57 3.01 28.63
CA ARG A 381 -24.79 3.33 30.05
C ARG A 381 -23.70 4.21 30.66
N GLU A 382 -22.45 4.04 30.25
CA GLU A 382 -21.31 4.84 30.73
C GLU A 382 -21.12 6.16 29.96
N SER A 383 -21.84 6.34 28.85
CA SER A 383 -21.81 7.56 28.04
C SER A 383 -22.31 8.77 28.84
N VAL A 384 -21.69 9.93 28.63
CA VAL A 384 -22.15 11.22 29.21
C VAL A 384 -23.59 11.53 28.77
N PHE A 385 -24.00 11.02 27.61
CA PHE A 385 -25.35 11.14 27.07
C PHE A 385 -26.37 10.19 27.71
N ALA A 386 -25.93 9.22 28.53
CA ALA A 386 -26.85 8.32 29.25
C ALA A 386 -27.67 9.04 30.33
N LYS A 387 -27.15 10.18 30.82
CA LYS A 387 -27.77 11.01 31.86
C LYS A 387 -28.30 12.33 31.33
N ALA A 388 -28.14 12.60 30.03
CA ALA A 388 -28.69 13.77 29.40
C ALA A 388 -30.18 13.49 29.14
N ASP A 389 -31.00 13.78 30.15
CA ASP A 389 -32.46 13.90 30.02
C ASP A 389 -32.72 15.13 29.14
N VAL A 390 -32.77 14.91 27.83
CA VAL A 390 -33.19 15.94 26.87
C VAL A 390 -34.71 15.87 26.83
N ASP A 391 -35.34 16.74 27.61
CA ASP A 391 -36.77 17.07 27.58
C ASP A 391 -37.75 15.90 27.86
N GLY A 392 -37.61 15.21 29.00
CA GLY A 392 -38.73 14.52 29.66
C GLY A 392 -39.40 13.37 28.87
N GLY A 393 -38.77 12.89 27.81
CA GLY A 393 -39.21 11.77 27.00
C GLY A 393 -38.32 10.55 27.23
N SER A 394 -38.89 9.51 27.87
CA SER A 394 -38.40 8.14 28.09
C SER A 394 -36.88 7.93 28.31
N SER A 395 -36.55 7.24 29.41
CA SER A 395 -35.21 6.86 29.88
C SER A 395 -34.36 5.98 28.95
N ASP A 396 -34.73 5.81 27.69
CA ASP A 396 -33.98 5.01 26.73
C ASP A 396 -33.02 5.91 25.95
N SER A 397 -31.74 5.57 26.03
CA SER A 397 -30.68 6.35 25.42
C SER A 397 -30.87 6.36 23.89
N PRO A 398 -30.83 7.53 23.22
CA PRO A 398 -30.99 7.62 21.76
C PRO A 398 -29.89 6.88 20.97
N LEU A 399 -28.86 6.37 21.64
CA LEU A 399 -27.80 5.54 21.06
C LEU A 399 -28.19 4.06 20.91
N VAL A 400 -29.26 3.59 21.57
CA VAL A 400 -29.69 2.19 21.59
C VAL A 400 -30.83 1.94 20.58
N ASP A 401 -31.68 2.94 20.33
CA ASP A 401 -32.92 2.75 19.56
C ASP A 401 -32.80 2.92 18.04
N ALA A 402 -31.66 3.41 17.54
CA ALA A 402 -31.50 3.71 16.12
C ALA A 402 -31.53 2.48 15.18
N GLU A 403 -31.41 1.25 15.68
CA GLU A 403 -31.40 0.03 14.86
C GLU A 403 -32.72 -0.77 14.98
N SER A 404 -33.43 -0.66 16.10
CA SER A 404 -34.70 -1.38 16.37
C SER A 404 -35.89 -0.84 15.57
N ALA A 405 -35.84 0.43 15.12
CA ALA A 405 -36.92 1.03 14.34
C ALA A 405 -36.91 0.67 12.83
N SER A 406 -35.91 -0.08 12.35
CA SER A 406 -35.77 -0.38 10.91
C SER A 406 -36.32 -1.74 10.45
N THR A 407 -36.90 -2.55 11.35
CA THR A 407 -37.33 -3.92 11.02
C THR A 407 -38.82 -4.22 11.17
N THR A 408 -39.68 -3.20 11.33
CA THR A 408 -41.13 -3.39 11.33
C THR A 408 -41.87 -2.19 10.76
N GLY A 409 -42.50 -2.37 9.60
CA GLY A 409 -43.75 -1.67 9.26
C GLY A 409 -43.70 -0.63 8.15
N ASP A 410 -44.17 -1.08 6.99
CA ASP A 410 -45.11 -0.39 6.10
C ASP A 410 -44.72 0.89 5.34
N GLY A 411 -45.19 0.92 4.09
CA GLY A 411 -44.83 1.92 3.09
C GLY A 411 -45.22 3.35 3.47
N LEU A 412 -44.28 4.27 3.21
CA LEU A 412 -44.57 5.70 3.10
C LEU A 412 -44.25 6.14 1.67
N THR A 413 -45.34 6.30 0.92
CA THR A 413 -45.44 7.05 -0.33
C THR A 413 -44.98 8.49 -0.12
N PHE A 414 -44.04 8.95 -0.95
CA PHE A 414 -43.74 10.38 -1.08
C PHE A 414 -44.82 11.05 -1.93
N ASP A 415 -45.68 11.82 -1.29
CA ASP A 415 -46.57 12.78 -1.95
C ASP A 415 -45.81 14.11 -2.07
N VAL A 416 -45.52 14.50 -3.31
CA VAL A 416 -44.89 15.78 -3.66
C VAL A 416 -45.99 16.69 -4.16
N SER A 417 -46.43 17.62 -3.30
CA SER A 417 -47.34 18.69 -3.69
C SER A 417 -46.92 20.02 -3.04
N ALA A 418 -46.45 20.92 -3.92
CA ALA A 418 -46.56 22.39 -3.91
C ALA A 418 -46.35 23.18 -2.59
N VAL A 419 -45.28 23.97 -2.56
CA VAL A 419 -45.34 25.34 -2.03
C VAL A 419 -44.81 26.31 -3.09
N GLU A 420 -45.71 27.23 -3.40
CA GLU A 420 -45.67 28.31 -4.37
C GLU A 420 -44.83 29.50 -3.82
N THR A 421 -44.12 30.15 -4.74
CA THR A 421 -43.74 31.57 -4.82
C THR A 421 -43.59 32.43 -3.55
N ALA A 422 -42.38 32.98 -3.39
CA ALA A 422 -42.21 34.36 -2.91
C ALA A 422 -41.07 35.03 -3.68
N GLU A 423 -41.49 35.84 -4.64
CA GLU A 423 -40.73 36.82 -5.41
C GLU A 423 -40.59 38.09 -4.55
N VAL A 424 -39.37 38.52 -4.23
CA VAL A 424 -39.08 39.94 -3.90
C VAL A 424 -37.74 40.35 -4.51
N ASP A 425 -37.87 41.40 -5.29
CA ASP A 425 -36.95 42.09 -6.18
C ASP A 425 -36.10 43.16 -5.44
N GLY A 426 -35.03 43.62 -6.12
CA GLY A 426 -34.21 44.80 -5.80
C GLY A 426 -32.80 44.46 -5.27
N GLY A 427 -31.67 44.77 -5.92
CA GLY A 427 -31.38 45.71 -7.01
C GLY A 427 -30.37 46.77 -6.52
N TYR A 428 -29.26 46.95 -7.27
CA TYR A 428 -28.21 47.99 -7.18
C TYR A 428 -27.16 47.85 -6.05
N ALA A 429 -25.86 48.16 -6.19
CA ALA A 429 -24.99 48.66 -7.26
C ALA A 429 -23.54 48.27 -6.84
N ASP A 430 -22.64 47.87 -7.74
CA ASP A 430 -21.61 48.69 -8.38
C ASP A 430 -20.76 49.59 -7.43
N GLY A 431 -19.43 49.48 -7.53
CA GLY A 431 -18.50 50.27 -6.73
C GLY A 431 -17.07 49.71 -6.72
N GLY A 432 -16.23 50.26 -7.60
CA GLY A 432 -14.87 49.82 -7.87
C GLY A 432 -13.79 50.19 -6.84
N ASP A 433 -12.65 49.52 -7.02
CA ASP A 433 -11.31 50.09 -7.21
C ASP A 433 -10.88 51.25 -6.30
N ALA A 434 -9.94 50.99 -5.37
CA ALA A 434 -8.90 51.93 -4.95
C ALA A 434 -7.88 51.23 -4.04
N GLY A 435 -6.60 51.31 -4.39
CA GLY A 435 -5.49 50.75 -3.62
C GLY A 435 -4.93 51.69 -2.54
N SER A 436 -3.60 51.62 -2.42
CA SER A 436 -2.70 52.52 -1.69
C SER A 436 -2.54 52.27 -0.18
N ASP A 437 -1.40 51.64 0.11
CA ASP A 437 -0.30 52.15 0.93
C ASP A 437 -0.53 52.81 2.29
N ALA A 438 0.35 52.36 3.19
CA ALA A 438 1.18 53.14 4.10
C ALA A 438 0.80 53.20 5.59
N HIS A 439 1.80 52.77 6.36
CA HIS A 439 2.25 53.30 7.66
C HIS A 439 1.30 53.20 8.86
N ARG A 440 1.77 52.55 9.94
CA ARG A 440 2.66 53.13 10.97
C ARG A 440 2.48 52.37 12.29
N ALA A 441 3.58 52.01 12.93
CA ALA A 441 3.92 52.33 14.32
C ALA A 441 4.77 51.23 14.97
N GLU A 442 6.07 51.49 14.96
CA GLU A 442 7.04 51.04 15.96
C GLU A 442 6.62 51.51 17.36
N SER A 443 6.92 50.72 18.40
CA SER A 443 7.71 51.15 19.59
C SER A 443 7.75 50.08 20.70
N PRO A 444 8.68 50.16 21.68
CA PRO A 444 9.65 49.10 21.94
C PRO A 444 9.76 48.72 23.43
N GLY A 445 10.77 47.91 23.76
CA GLY A 445 11.26 47.67 25.13
C GLY A 445 11.16 46.19 25.51
N GLY A 446 12.21 45.48 25.93
CA GLY A 446 13.51 45.87 26.43
C GLY A 446 13.79 45.05 27.69
N GLU A 447 14.94 44.36 27.71
CA GLU A 447 15.69 43.84 28.89
C GLU A 447 15.03 42.67 29.66
N ASP A 448 15.69 41.54 30.00
CA ASP A 448 17.10 41.15 30.14
C ASP A 448 17.36 39.72 29.60
#